data_AF-A0A5P1UT63-F1
#
_entry.id   AF-A0A5P1UT63-F1
#
_cell.length_a   1.000
_cell.length_b   1.000
_cell.length_c   1.000
_cell.angle_alpha   90.00
_cell.angle_beta   90.00
_cell.angle_gamma   90.00
#
_symmetry.space_group_name_H-M   'P 1'
#
loop_
_entity.id
_entity.type
_entity.pdbx_description
1 polymer ?
#
loop_
_entity_poly.entity_id
_entity_poly.type
_entity_poly.pdbx_seq_one_letter_code
_entity_poly.pdbx_strand_id
1 'polypeptide(L)'
;MSEHRKPEQGQKLRGAEKVARIPVKVIPTVEVPRKPDWIRVKMTAPDEVQRIKTTLRSQKLHTVCEEAACPNLPECFGGGTATFMIMGDICTRRCPFCDVAHGRPNALDPDEPRHMAETISNLGLKYAVITSVDRDDLLDGGAQHFVDCIKEARALSPNTLLEILVPDFRGRMDIALRIMTECPPDVFNHNIETVPRLYKAMRPGSDYQHSLNLLKMFKEYCPDVPTKCGLMVGIGETEEEVISLLDDLRAHDVDYVTIGQYLQPSKQHAPIDRFVTPEEFERYAEHGRKLGFRNIWSAPMVRSSYFADRQYHGEPVPAVRRKVDPAKKISVQTVEA
;
A
#
# COMPACT_ATOMS: atom_id res chain seq x y z
N MET A 1 -34.61 -10.64 -0.06
CA MET A 1 -33.88 -10.37 1.20
C MET A 1 -32.75 -11.37 1.27
N SER A 2 -31.50 -10.95 1.08
CA SER A 2 -30.34 -11.87 1.16
C SER A 2 -30.18 -12.31 2.62
N GLU A 3 -30.31 -13.60 2.89
CA GLU A 3 -30.06 -14.19 4.20
C GLU A 3 -28.64 -13.84 4.65
N HIS A 4 -28.54 -13.05 5.72
CA HIS A 4 -27.27 -12.51 6.19
C HIS A 4 -26.46 -13.57 6.93
N ARG A 5 -25.69 -14.38 6.17
CA ARG A 5 -24.84 -15.45 6.71
C ARG A 5 -23.64 -14.88 7.50
N LYS A 6 -23.47 -15.22 8.77
CA LYS A 6 -22.27 -14.83 9.54
C LYS A 6 -21.01 -15.37 8.82
N PRO A 7 -19.89 -14.62 8.76
CA PRO A 7 -18.70 -15.10 8.07
C PRO A 7 -18.18 -16.35 8.78
N GLU A 8 -17.99 -17.43 8.01
CA GLU A 8 -17.38 -18.66 8.51
C GLU A 8 -15.84 -18.50 8.51
N GLN A 9 -15.15 -19.26 9.36
CA GLN A 9 -13.69 -19.19 9.44
C GLN A 9 -13.07 -19.63 8.10
N GLY A 10 -12.11 -18.87 7.60
CA GLY A 10 -11.46 -19.13 6.31
C GLY A 10 -12.30 -18.75 5.08
N GLN A 11 -13.54 -18.28 5.28
CA GLN A 11 -14.39 -17.84 4.17
C GLN A 11 -14.01 -16.42 3.72
N LYS A 12 -13.75 -16.26 2.42
CA LYS A 12 -13.44 -14.98 1.78
C LYS A 12 -14.72 -14.31 1.27
N LEU A 13 -15.05 -13.14 1.82
CA LEU A 13 -16.10 -12.26 1.29
C LEU A 13 -15.44 -11.16 0.44
N ARG A 14 -15.86 -11.02 -0.82
CA ARG A 14 -15.30 -10.03 -1.77
C ARG A 14 -16.38 -9.19 -2.44
N GLY A 15 -15.96 -8.05 -3.00
CA GLY A 15 -16.85 -7.16 -3.77
C GLY A 15 -18.12 -6.81 -3.00
N ALA A 16 -19.29 -7.18 -3.55
CA ALA A 16 -20.59 -6.87 -2.97
C ALA A 16 -20.74 -7.43 -1.54
N GLU A 17 -20.30 -8.66 -1.28
CA GLU A 17 -20.44 -9.30 0.03
C GLU A 17 -19.61 -8.60 1.10
N LYS A 18 -18.42 -8.10 0.72
CA LYS A 18 -17.53 -7.33 1.59
C LYS A 18 -18.14 -5.99 1.99
N VAL A 19 -18.66 -5.25 1.01
CA VAL A 19 -19.15 -3.88 1.24
C VAL A 19 -20.56 -3.83 1.84
N ALA A 20 -21.34 -4.90 1.72
CA ALA A 20 -22.75 -4.93 2.15
C ALA A 20 -22.98 -4.59 3.63
N ARG A 21 -21.97 -4.76 4.49
CA ARG A 21 -22.05 -4.53 5.96
C ARG A 21 -21.32 -3.29 6.44
N ILE A 22 -20.94 -2.41 5.52
CA ILE A 22 -20.30 -1.15 5.89
C ILE A 22 -21.38 -0.19 6.40
N PRO A 23 -21.20 0.45 7.57
CA PRO A 23 -22.20 1.36 8.12
C PRO A 23 -22.52 2.54 7.19
N VAL A 24 -21.51 3.02 6.47
CA VAL A 24 -21.66 4.02 5.42
C VAL A 24 -21.94 3.31 4.10
N LYS A 25 -23.10 3.60 3.50
CA LYS A 25 -23.55 2.91 2.28
C LYS A 25 -22.62 3.23 1.11
N VAL A 26 -22.00 2.19 0.56
CA VAL A 26 -21.26 2.26 -0.71
C VAL A 26 -22.27 2.14 -1.85
N ILE A 27 -22.33 3.14 -2.73
CA ILE A 27 -23.19 3.11 -3.91
C ILE A 27 -22.38 2.48 -5.05
N PRO A 28 -22.83 1.34 -5.61
CA PRO A 28 -22.11 0.69 -6.70
C PRO A 28 -22.05 1.58 -7.95
N THR A 29 -20.92 1.54 -8.64
CA THR A 29 -20.73 2.22 -9.92
C THR A 29 -21.56 1.55 -11.01
N VAL A 30 -22.46 2.32 -11.65
CA VAL A 30 -23.24 1.83 -12.80
C VAL A 30 -22.37 1.87 -14.06
N GLU A 31 -21.84 3.05 -14.38
CA GLU A 31 -20.96 3.32 -15.53
C GLU A 31 -19.53 3.58 -15.07
N VAL A 32 -18.58 2.80 -15.57
CA VAL A 32 -17.17 2.94 -15.20
C VAL A 32 -16.59 4.11 -15.99
N PRO A 33 -16.05 5.15 -15.32
CA PRO A 33 -15.47 6.28 -16.03
C PRO A 33 -14.25 5.82 -16.83
N ARG A 34 -14.12 6.34 -18.06
CA ARG A 34 -13.01 6.00 -18.95
C ARG A 34 -11.71 6.52 -18.34
N LYS A 35 -10.73 5.63 -18.16
CA LYS A 35 -9.40 6.01 -17.68
C LYS A 35 -8.73 6.99 -18.65
N PRO A 36 -8.21 8.13 -18.18
CA PRO A 36 -7.46 9.06 -19.01
C PRO A 36 -6.15 8.45 -19.49
N ASP A 37 -5.56 9.07 -20.51
CA ASP A 37 -4.41 8.51 -21.22
C ASP A 37 -3.11 8.43 -20.38
N TRP A 38 -3.04 9.12 -19.23
CA TRP A 38 -1.91 9.09 -18.30
C TRP A 38 -2.00 7.98 -17.23
N ILE A 39 -3.13 7.27 -17.12
CA ILE A 39 -3.28 6.12 -16.22
C ILE A 39 -3.06 4.85 -17.03
N ARG A 40 -1.79 4.46 -17.16
CA ARG A 40 -1.36 3.32 -17.97
C ARG A 40 -0.17 2.61 -17.32
N VAL A 41 -0.15 1.29 -17.46
CA VAL A 41 1.02 0.45 -17.13
C VAL A 41 1.44 -0.32 -18.37
N LYS A 42 2.74 -0.55 -18.50
CA LYS A 42 3.30 -1.41 -19.55
C LYS A 42 3.48 -2.81 -18.96
N MET A 43 3.04 -3.81 -19.70
CA MET A 43 3.45 -5.18 -19.42
C MET A 43 4.90 -5.35 -19.91
N THR A 44 5.85 -5.47 -18.98
CA THR A 44 7.28 -5.52 -19.28
C THR A 44 7.90 -6.91 -19.16
N ALA A 45 7.38 -7.77 -18.27
CA ALA A 45 8.01 -9.06 -17.93
C ALA A 45 6.98 -10.12 -17.47
N PRO A 46 6.19 -10.71 -18.38
CA PRO A 46 5.15 -11.68 -18.01
C PRO A 46 5.73 -12.97 -17.38
N ASP A 47 6.87 -13.46 -17.88
CA ASP A 47 7.47 -14.71 -17.39
C ASP A 47 8.02 -14.56 -15.97
N GLU A 48 8.66 -13.43 -15.67
CA GLU A 48 9.19 -13.13 -14.33
C GLU A 48 8.06 -12.99 -13.30
N VAL A 49 6.96 -12.34 -13.71
CA VAL A 49 5.75 -12.29 -12.91
C VAL A 49 5.24 -13.70 -12.60
N GLN A 50 5.17 -14.57 -13.60
CA GLN A 50 4.69 -15.94 -13.41
C GLN A 50 5.63 -16.77 -12.53
N ARG A 51 6.95 -16.59 -12.67
CA ARG A 51 7.97 -17.22 -11.82
C ARG A 51 7.77 -16.87 -10.35
N ILE A 52 7.72 -15.58 -10.03
CA ILE A 52 7.56 -15.11 -8.64
C ILE A 52 6.23 -15.57 -8.06
N LYS A 53 5.13 -15.52 -8.82
CA LYS A 53 3.83 -16.06 -8.39
C LYS A 53 3.90 -17.55 -8.02
N THR A 54 4.62 -18.33 -8.81
CA THR A 54 4.78 -19.78 -8.57
C THR A 54 5.58 -20.01 -7.30
N THR A 55 6.68 -19.27 -7.10
CA THR A 55 7.48 -19.32 -5.89
C THR A 55 6.66 -18.98 -4.64
N LEU A 56 5.92 -17.88 -4.65
CA LEU A 56 5.10 -17.44 -3.51
C LEU A 56 4.06 -18.50 -3.12
N ARG A 57 3.37 -19.08 -4.11
CA ARG A 57 2.39 -20.15 -3.88
C ARG A 57 3.02 -21.42 -3.30
N SER A 58 4.19 -21.81 -3.80
CA SER A 58 4.92 -22.97 -3.27
C SER A 58 5.33 -22.78 -1.80
N GLN A 59 5.54 -21.54 -1.39
CA GLN A 59 5.90 -21.12 -0.03
C GLN A 59 4.67 -20.77 0.83
N LYS A 60 3.45 -20.98 0.31
CA LYS A 60 2.18 -20.65 0.99
C LYS A 60 2.08 -19.18 1.40
N LEU A 61 2.73 -18.28 0.67
CA LEU A 61 2.73 -16.85 0.94
C LEU A 61 1.70 -16.11 0.08
N HIS A 62 1.19 -15.01 0.60
CA HIS A 62 0.35 -14.07 -0.13
C HIS A 62 1.14 -12.82 -0.50
N THR A 63 0.68 -12.12 -1.53
CA THR A 63 1.17 -10.77 -1.84
C THR A 63 0.02 -9.82 -2.04
N VAL A 64 0.17 -8.60 -1.52
CA VAL A 64 -0.81 -7.53 -1.77
C VAL A 64 -0.90 -7.23 -3.27
N CYS A 65 0.18 -7.47 -4.02
CA CYS A 65 0.20 -7.23 -5.45
C CYS A 65 -0.79 -8.14 -6.22
N GLU A 66 -0.95 -9.39 -5.78
CA GLU A 66 -2.00 -10.28 -6.31
C GLU A 66 -3.36 -9.98 -5.68
N GLU A 67 -3.41 -9.86 -4.36
CA GLU A 67 -4.68 -9.78 -3.61
C GLU A 67 -5.41 -8.44 -3.76
N ALA A 68 -4.69 -7.38 -4.14
CA ALA A 68 -5.23 -6.06 -4.44
C ALA A 68 -5.23 -5.71 -5.95
N ALA A 69 -5.04 -6.71 -6.82
CA ALA A 69 -5.04 -6.55 -8.28
C ALA A 69 -4.11 -5.39 -8.76
N CYS A 70 -2.88 -5.35 -8.25
CA CYS A 70 -1.98 -4.23 -8.46
C CYS A 70 -1.57 -4.10 -9.94
N PRO A 71 -1.79 -2.95 -10.58
CA PRO A 71 -1.44 -2.77 -11.99
C PRO A 71 0.08 -2.71 -12.21
N ASN A 72 0.86 -2.41 -11.17
CA ASN A 72 2.32 -2.20 -11.25
C ASN A 72 3.14 -3.48 -11.14
N LEU A 73 2.49 -4.63 -10.94
CA LEU A 73 3.15 -5.94 -10.75
C LEU A 73 4.29 -6.21 -11.75
N PRO A 74 4.14 -5.97 -13.07
CA PRO A 74 5.21 -6.26 -14.04
C PRO A 74 6.44 -5.37 -13.93
N GLU A 75 6.30 -4.18 -13.34
CA GLU A 75 7.39 -3.22 -13.18
C GLU A 75 8.14 -3.44 -11.86
N CYS A 76 7.43 -3.79 -10.77
CA CYS A 76 8.06 -4.06 -9.48
C CYS A 76 8.86 -5.38 -9.48
N PHE A 77 8.28 -6.44 -10.03
CA PHE A 77 8.84 -7.79 -9.92
C PHE A 77 10.13 -7.98 -10.73
N GLY A 78 10.43 -7.12 -11.70
CA GLY A 78 11.72 -7.09 -12.40
C GLY A 78 12.81 -6.27 -11.70
N GLY A 79 12.49 -5.57 -10.60
CA GLY A 79 13.36 -4.59 -9.95
C GLY A 79 14.09 -5.08 -8.69
N GLY A 80 13.96 -6.36 -8.31
CA GLY A 80 14.57 -6.88 -7.08
C GLY A 80 13.89 -6.41 -5.78
N THR A 81 12.62 -5.99 -5.89
CA THR A 81 11.74 -5.64 -4.76
C THR A 81 10.45 -6.45 -4.82
N ALA A 82 10.00 -6.98 -3.69
CA ALA A 82 8.72 -7.66 -3.56
C ALA A 82 7.94 -7.16 -2.34
N THR A 83 6.61 -7.29 -2.38
CA THR A 83 5.73 -6.97 -1.25
C THR A 83 5.00 -8.22 -0.80
N PHE A 84 5.32 -8.68 0.41
CA PHE A 84 4.71 -9.83 1.06
C PHE A 84 3.50 -9.36 1.87
N MET A 85 2.42 -10.13 1.81
CA MET A 85 1.27 -9.93 2.68
C MET A 85 1.21 -11.11 3.66
N ILE A 86 1.61 -10.86 4.90
CA ILE A 86 1.62 -11.83 5.98
C ILE A 86 0.26 -11.89 6.69
N MET A 87 0.06 -12.91 7.51
CA MET A 87 -1.15 -13.19 8.29
C MET A 87 -2.36 -13.56 7.43
N GLY A 88 -2.11 -14.13 6.26
CA GLY A 88 -3.12 -14.61 5.31
C GLY A 88 -3.74 -13.50 4.45
N ASP A 89 -4.90 -13.80 3.86
CA ASP A 89 -5.56 -12.97 2.85
C ASP A 89 -7.03 -12.61 3.18
N ILE A 90 -7.41 -12.81 4.44
CA ILE A 90 -8.72 -12.46 4.99
C ILE A 90 -8.52 -11.39 6.06
N CYS A 91 -9.07 -10.22 5.83
CA CYS A 91 -9.01 -9.09 6.75
C CYS A 91 -10.23 -9.06 7.68
N THR A 92 -10.00 -8.74 8.97
CA THR A 92 -11.10 -8.51 9.92
C THR A 92 -11.87 -7.23 9.61
N ARG A 93 -11.32 -6.36 8.76
CA ARG A 93 -11.90 -5.09 8.34
C ARG A 93 -12.34 -5.10 6.88
N ARG A 94 -13.03 -4.03 6.50
CA ARG A 94 -13.76 -3.92 5.23
C ARG A 94 -13.73 -2.49 4.70
N CYS A 95 -12.53 -1.94 4.48
CA CYS A 95 -12.37 -0.64 3.82
C CYS A 95 -12.96 -0.71 2.39
N PRO A 96 -13.88 0.20 2.00
CA PRO A 96 -14.54 0.17 0.69
C PRO A 96 -13.63 0.29 -0.53
N PHE A 97 -12.40 0.77 -0.38
CA PHE A 97 -11.45 0.96 -1.48
C PHE A 97 -10.54 -0.26 -1.70
N CYS A 98 -10.45 -1.15 -0.72
CA CYS A 98 -9.49 -2.25 -0.70
C CYS A 98 -10.13 -3.50 -1.30
N ASP A 99 -9.38 -4.31 -2.06
CA ASP A 99 -9.89 -5.53 -2.70
C ASP A 99 -9.62 -6.82 -1.90
N VAL A 100 -8.78 -6.75 -0.87
CA VAL A 100 -8.49 -7.88 0.04
C VAL A 100 -9.79 -8.40 0.65
N ALA A 101 -9.95 -9.71 0.76
CA ALA A 101 -11.18 -10.30 1.26
C ALA A 101 -11.47 -9.90 2.71
N HIS A 102 -12.75 -9.77 3.06
CA HIS A 102 -13.20 -9.63 4.44
C HIS A 102 -13.68 -11.00 4.97
N GLY A 103 -13.50 -11.28 6.26
CA GLY A 103 -14.05 -12.49 6.87
C GLY A 103 -13.49 -12.76 8.26
N ARG A 104 -13.61 -14.02 8.71
CA ARG A 104 -12.96 -14.52 9.92
C ARG A 104 -11.67 -15.25 9.51
N PRO A 105 -10.48 -14.73 9.83
CA PRO A 105 -9.22 -15.31 9.37
C PRO A 105 -8.96 -16.72 9.93
N ASN A 106 -8.08 -17.46 9.25
CA ASN A 106 -7.49 -18.67 9.82
C ASN A 106 -6.48 -18.31 10.93
N ALA A 107 -6.06 -19.32 11.70
CA ALA A 107 -4.95 -19.14 12.63
C ALA A 107 -3.68 -18.71 11.86
N LEU A 108 -2.78 -17.99 12.54
CA LEU A 108 -1.46 -17.70 11.98
C LEU A 108 -0.73 -19.01 11.66
N ASP A 109 -0.06 -19.05 10.52
CA ASP A 109 0.89 -20.10 10.21
C ASP A 109 2.21 -19.78 10.95
N PRO A 110 2.63 -20.61 11.92
CA PRO A 110 3.86 -20.35 12.68
C PRO A 110 5.12 -20.43 11.80
N ASP A 111 5.06 -21.08 10.64
CA ASP A 111 6.16 -21.15 9.68
C ASP A 111 6.17 -19.98 8.67
N GLU A 112 5.16 -19.10 8.67
CA GLU A 112 5.08 -17.97 7.72
C GLU A 112 6.33 -17.05 7.78
N PRO A 113 6.88 -16.68 8.96
CA PRO A 113 8.13 -15.93 9.04
C PRO A 113 9.31 -16.61 8.33
N ARG A 114 9.47 -17.93 8.53
CA ARG A 114 10.53 -18.73 7.90
C ARG A 114 10.34 -18.82 6.38
N HIS A 115 9.12 -19.14 5.92
CA HIS A 115 8.81 -19.21 4.48
C HIS A 115 9.07 -17.86 3.78
N MET A 116 8.70 -16.75 4.42
CA MET A 116 8.96 -15.41 3.92
C MET A 116 10.47 -15.13 3.83
N ALA A 117 11.22 -15.41 4.89
CA ALA A 117 12.67 -15.20 4.92
C ALA A 117 13.42 -16.03 3.88
N GLU A 118 13.07 -17.32 3.74
CA GLU A 118 13.60 -18.19 2.68
C GLU A 118 13.29 -17.64 1.29
N THR A 119 12.08 -17.11 1.08
CA THR A 119 11.69 -16.51 -0.20
C THR A 119 12.49 -15.24 -0.50
N ILE A 120 12.68 -14.36 0.48
CA ILE A 120 13.52 -13.15 0.36
C ILE A 120 14.94 -13.53 -0.06
N SER A 121 15.53 -14.51 0.63
CA SER A 121 16.89 -15.00 0.37
C SER A 121 17.00 -15.64 -1.02
N ASN A 122 16.08 -16.55 -1.36
CA ASN A 122 16.10 -17.30 -2.63
C ASN A 122 15.92 -16.39 -3.86
N LEU A 123 15.15 -15.31 -3.71
CA LEU A 123 14.96 -14.31 -4.77
C LEU A 123 16.09 -13.27 -4.81
N GLY A 124 16.99 -13.26 -3.81
CA GLY A 124 18.09 -12.30 -3.72
C GLY A 124 17.61 -10.85 -3.63
N LEU A 125 16.50 -10.60 -2.92
CA LEU A 125 15.90 -9.27 -2.84
C LEU A 125 16.81 -8.31 -2.07
N LYS A 126 16.99 -7.11 -2.61
CA LYS A 126 17.73 -6.03 -1.92
C LYS A 126 16.82 -5.22 -1.00
N TYR A 127 15.53 -5.21 -1.32
CA TYR A 127 14.50 -4.51 -0.56
C TYR A 127 13.25 -5.38 -0.51
N ALA A 128 12.65 -5.56 0.66
CA ALA A 128 11.39 -6.25 0.83
C ALA A 128 10.41 -5.38 1.62
N VAL A 129 9.18 -5.29 1.12
CA VAL A 129 8.07 -4.67 1.84
C VAL A 129 7.23 -5.77 2.47
N ILE A 130 6.94 -5.67 3.76
CA ILE A 130 6.11 -6.63 4.49
C ILE A 130 4.86 -5.89 4.96
N THR A 131 3.68 -6.31 4.52
CA THR A 131 2.39 -5.76 4.96
C THR A 131 1.53 -6.87 5.53
N SER A 132 0.46 -6.54 6.24
CA SER A 132 -0.52 -7.54 6.67
C SER A 132 -1.94 -7.13 6.35
N VAL A 133 -2.86 -8.08 6.51
CA VAL A 133 -4.27 -7.77 6.78
C VAL A 133 -4.44 -7.26 8.21
N ASP A 134 -5.57 -6.60 8.50
CA ASP A 134 -5.94 -6.34 9.90
C ASP A 134 -6.33 -7.64 10.60
N ARG A 135 -5.76 -7.84 11.80
CA ARG A 135 -6.00 -9.00 12.67
C ARG A 135 -6.55 -8.55 14.03
N ASP A 136 -7.73 -7.92 14.01
CA ASP A 136 -8.42 -7.48 15.23
C ASP A 136 -8.78 -8.64 16.18
N ASP A 137 -8.64 -9.90 15.73
CA ASP A 137 -8.83 -11.13 16.50
C ASP A 137 -7.62 -11.50 17.39
N LEU A 138 -6.43 -10.95 17.12
CA LEU A 138 -5.22 -11.17 17.92
C LEU A 138 -5.12 -10.16 19.08
N LEU A 139 -4.44 -10.52 20.17
CA LEU A 139 -4.31 -9.64 21.35
C LEU A 139 -3.37 -8.45 21.12
N ASP A 140 -2.36 -8.62 20.27
CA ASP A 140 -1.36 -7.62 19.88
C ASP A 140 -1.61 -7.05 18.47
N GLY A 141 -2.69 -7.47 17.80
CA GLY A 141 -3.01 -7.08 16.44
C GLY A 141 -2.04 -7.63 15.39
N GLY A 142 -1.20 -8.62 15.73
CA GLY A 142 -0.21 -9.22 14.85
C GLY A 142 1.20 -8.59 14.94
N ALA A 143 1.44 -7.65 15.86
CA ALA A 143 2.73 -6.98 15.98
C ALA A 143 3.90 -7.96 16.21
N GLN A 144 3.72 -8.99 17.04
CA GLN A 144 4.76 -10.01 17.26
C GLN A 144 5.12 -10.73 15.96
N HIS A 145 4.11 -11.05 15.15
CA HIS A 145 4.31 -11.77 13.90
C HIS A 145 5.08 -10.93 12.86
N PHE A 146 4.89 -9.61 12.84
CA PHE A 146 5.76 -8.71 12.07
C PHE A 146 7.22 -8.77 12.55
N VAL A 147 7.45 -8.71 13.87
CA VAL A 147 8.80 -8.78 14.46
C VAL A 147 9.47 -10.12 14.17
N ASP A 148 8.75 -11.22 14.25
CA ASP A 148 9.26 -12.56 13.94
C ASP A 148 9.67 -12.65 12.46
N CYS A 149 8.84 -12.12 11.56
CA CYS A 149 9.17 -11.97 10.14
C CYS A 149 10.46 -11.15 9.91
N ILE A 150 10.63 -10.02 10.61
CA ILE A 150 11.85 -9.18 10.50
C ILE A 150 13.08 -9.95 10.98
N LYS A 151 12.98 -10.63 12.13
CA LYS A 151 14.08 -11.40 12.72
C LYS A 151 14.55 -12.52 11.79
N GLU A 152 13.62 -13.32 11.27
CA GLU A 152 13.94 -14.41 10.34
C GLU A 152 14.54 -13.88 9.03
N ALA A 153 13.97 -12.80 8.47
CA ALA A 153 14.49 -12.18 7.26
C ALA A 153 15.92 -11.65 7.45
N ARG A 154 16.21 -10.96 8.56
CA ARG A 154 17.56 -10.48 8.88
C ARG A 154 18.55 -11.62 9.10
N ALA A 155 18.13 -12.75 9.66
CA ALA A 155 18.98 -13.91 9.89
C ALA A 155 19.45 -14.55 8.58
N LEU A 156 18.56 -14.69 7.59
CA LEU A 156 18.88 -15.29 6.28
C LEU A 156 19.41 -14.28 5.25
N SER A 157 19.05 -13.00 5.38
CA SER A 157 19.36 -11.96 4.40
C SER A 157 19.75 -10.65 5.09
N PRO A 158 20.92 -10.60 5.77
CA PRO A 158 21.31 -9.47 6.63
C PRO A 158 21.54 -8.15 5.88
N ASN A 159 21.68 -8.18 4.55
CA ASN A 159 21.89 -6.99 3.71
C ASN A 159 20.60 -6.50 3.03
N THR A 160 19.47 -7.19 3.23
CA THR A 160 18.18 -6.78 2.65
C THR A 160 17.54 -5.71 3.53
N LEU A 161 17.13 -4.60 2.92
CA LEU A 161 16.36 -3.57 3.59
C LEU A 161 14.89 -4.01 3.73
N LEU A 162 14.32 -3.79 4.91
CA LEU A 162 12.97 -4.21 5.28
C LEU A 162 12.11 -2.98 5.58
N GLU A 163 11.13 -2.73 4.71
CA GLU A 163 10.03 -1.82 5.00
C GLU A 163 8.84 -2.62 5.50
N ILE A 164 8.17 -2.14 6.54
CA ILE A 164 6.88 -2.70 6.94
C ILE A 164 5.77 -1.70 6.70
N LEU A 165 4.62 -2.18 6.21
CA LEU A 165 3.37 -1.43 6.12
C LEU A 165 2.37 -2.04 7.10
N VAL A 166 2.19 -1.37 8.24
CA VAL A 166 1.43 -1.92 9.37
C VAL A 166 -0.04 -1.47 9.37
N PRO A 167 -0.95 -2.27 9.94
CA PRO A 167 -2.27 -1.78 10.33
C PRO A 167 -2.18 -0.73 11.43
N ASP A 168 -3.32 -0.17 11.84
CA ASP A 168 -3.35 0.85 12.90
C ASP A 168 -3.28 0.27 14.33
N PHE A 169 -3.32 -1.06 14.47
CA PHE A 169 -3.38 -1.76 15.76
C PHE A 169 -4.49 -1.25 16.69
N ARG A 170 -5.69 -0.97 16.16
CA ARG A 170 -6.84 -0.46 16.93
C ARG A 170 -7.01 -1.12 18.30
N GLY A 171 -6.99 -0.28 19.33
CA GLY A 171 -7.14 -0.68 20.74
C GLY A 171 -5.93 -1.41 21.33
N ARG A 172 -4.82 -1.49 20.60
CA ARG A 172 -3.62 -2.30 20.90
C ARG A 172 -2.32 -1.58 20.54
N MET A 173 -2.37 -0.27 20.30
CA MET A 173 -1.21 0.50 19.84
C MET A 173 -0.02 0.41 20.80
N ASP A 174 -0.24 0.52 22.11
CA ASP A 174 0.86 0.50 23.10
C ASP A 174 1.60 -0.85 23.11
N ILE A 175 0.86 -1.97 23.12
CA ILE A 175 1.48 -3.31 23.06
C ILE A 175 2.18 -3.52 21.73
N ALA A 176 1.57 -3.08 20.63
CA ALA A 176 2.16 -3.20 19.30
C ALA A 176 3.48 -2.40 19.22
N LEU A 177 3.48 -1.12 19.59
CA LEU A 177 4.68 -0.28 19.58
C LEU A 177 5.79 -0.84 20.49
N ARG A 178 5.44 -1.34 21.68
CA ARG A 178 6.42 -2.00 22.57
C ARG A 178 7.09 -3.18 21.87
N ILE A 179 6.32 -4.03 21.19
CA ILE A 179 6.86 -5.19 20.47
C ILE A 179 7.70 -4.74 19.26
N MET A 180 7.17 -3.83 18.44
CA MET A 180 7.82 -3.36 17.21
C MET A 180 9.17 -2.67 17.45
N THR A 181 9.37 -2.09 18.63
CA THR A 181 10.64 -1.44 19.02
C THR A 181 11.72 -2.46 19.44
N GLU A 182 11.37 -3.72 19.71
CA GLU A 182 12.35 -4.77 20.01
C GLU A 182 13.19 -5.17 18.78
N CYS A 183 12.62 -5.06 17.58
CA CYS A 183 13.30 -5.32 16.31
C CYS A 183 12.74 -4.40 15.23
N PRO A 184 13.18 -3.14 15.17
CA PRO A 184 12.63 -2.17 14.24
C PRO A 184 12.97 -2.51 12.77
N PRO A 185 12.08 -2.15 11.83
CA PRO A 185 12.33 -2.22 10.40
C PRO A 185 13.34 -1.14 9.97
N ASP A 186 13.75 -1.17 8.71
CA ASP A 186 14.53 -0.08 8.11
C ASP A 186 13.62 1.08 7.64
N VAL A 187 12.32 0.82 7.41
CA VAL A 187 11.27 1.84 7.21
C VAL A 187 9.97 1.40 7.88
N PHE A 188 9.36 2.28 8.68
CA PHE A 188 8.06 2.05 9.30
C PHE A 188 6.96 2.81 8.56
N ASN A 189 6.09 2.09 7.86
CA ASN A 189 5.03 2.67 7.04
C ASN A 189 3.65 2.41 7.65
N HIS A 190 2.81 3.45 7.70
CA HIS A 190 1.39 3.33 7.93
C HIS A 190 0.66 4.30 7.02
N ASN A 191 -0.22 3.81 6.15
CA ASN A 191 -0.97 4.68 5.26
C ASN A 191 -2.13 5.34 6.00
N ILE A 192 -2.31 6.65 5.80
CA ILE A 192 -3.50 7.41 6.21
C ILE A 192 -4.64 7.25 5.21
N GLU A 193 -4.31 6.98 3.94
CA GLU A 193 -5.20 6.71 2.80
C GLU A 193 -6.04 7.89 2.32
N THR A 194 -6.67 8.67 3.19
CA THR A 194 -7.53 9.80 2.77
C THR A 194 -7.69 10.85 3.87
N VAL A 195 -8.40 11.93 3.52
CA VAL A 195 -8.64 13.12 4.34
C VAL A 195 -9.65 12.88 5.48
N PRO A 196 -9.59 13.66 6.58
CA PRO A 196 -10.43 13.45 7.77
C PRO A 196 -11.93 13.35 7.46
N ARG A 197 -12.45 14.20 6.58
CA ARG A 197 -13.87 14.23 6.18
C ARG A 197 -14.34 12.90 5.60
N LEU A 198 -13.50 12.22 4.83
CA LEU A 198 -13.81 10.96 4.16
C LEU A 198 -13.45 9.73 5.01
N TYR A 199 -12.71 9.92 6.09
CA TYR A 199 -12.06 8.83 6.81
C TYR A 199 -13.05 7.78 7.32
N LYS A 200 -14.16 8.20 7.95
CA LYS A 200 -15.19 7.27 8.44
C LYS A 200 -15.86 6.48 7.31
N ALA A 201 -16.01 7.08 6.13
CA ALA A 201 -16.60 6.42 4.97
C ALA A 201 -15.63 5.41 4.36
N MET A 202 -14.36 5.77 4.23
CA MET A 202 -13.34 4.95 3.55
C MET A 202 -12.61 3.96 4.47
N ARG A 203 -12.58 4.23 5.76
CA ARG A 203 -11.93 3.41 6.79
C ARG A 203 -12.82 3.31 8.03
N PRO A 204 -14.00 2.66 7.93
CA PRO A 204 -14.97 2.59 9.03
C PRO A 204 -14.46 1.87 10.29
N GLY A 205 -13.32 1.17 10.19
CA GLY A 205 -12.66 0.50 11.30
C GLY A 205 -11.44 1.22 11.87
N SER A 206 -11.06 2.38 11.32
CA SER A 206 -9.90 3.16 11.76
C SER A 206 -10.33 4.55 12.24
N ASP A 207 -9.41 5.25 12.91
CA ASP A 207 -9.52 6.67 13.26
C ASP A 207 -8.33 7.48 12.68
N TYR A 208 -8.58 8.71 12.22
CA TYR A 208 -7.58 9.54 11.54
C TYR A 208 -6.47 9.96 12.51
N GLN A 209 -6.85 10.48 13.67
CA GLN A 209 -5.88 10.95 14.67
C GLN A 209 -5.11 9.77 15.27
N HIS A 210 -5.76 8.62 15.48
CA HIS A 210 -5.11 7.39 15.91
C HIS A 210 -4.00 6.98 14.93
N SER A 211 -4.26 7.04 13.62
CA SER A 211 -3.26 6.72 12.59
C SER A 211 -2.09 7.70 12.56
N LEU A 212 -2.34 9.00 12.76
CA LEU A 212 -1.28 10.00 12.90
C LEU A 212 -0.44 9.79 14.17
N ASN A 213 -1.10 9.50 15.29
CA ASN A 213 -0.45 9.23 16.57
C ASN A 213 0.44 7.98 16.49
N LEU A 214 0.02 6.93 15.77
CA LEU A 214 0.84 5.73 15.58
C LEU A 214 2.19 6.08 14.94
N LEU A 215 2.18 6.87 13.87
CA LEU A 215 3.40 7.30 13.18
C LEU A 215 4.27 8.17 14.10
N LYS A 216 3.66 9.14 14.78
CA LYS A 216 4.36 10.04 15.71
C LYS A 216 5.01 9.29 16.87
N MET A 217 4.27 8.43 17.54
CA MET A 217 4.76 7.66 18.68
C MET A 217 5.86 6.68 18.26
N PHE A 218 5.70 5.98 17.13
CA PHE A 218 6.78 5.13 16.64
C PHE A 218 8.06 5.93 16.37
N LYS A 219 7.94 7.12 15.76
CA LYS A 219 9.08 8.01 15.51
C LYS A 219 9.77 8.45 16.80
N GLU A 220 9.01 8.70 17.87
CA GLU A 220 9.54 9.04 19.19
C GLU A 220 10.32 7.89 19.83
N TYR A 221 9.84 6.64 19.67
CA TYR A 221 10.56 5.46 20.17
C TYR A 221 11.79 5.10 19.31
N CYS A 222 11.71 5.28 17.99
CA CYS A 222 12.72 4.88 17.02
C CYS A 222 13.10 6.06 16.10
N PRO A 223 13.80 7.11 16.61
CA PRO A 223 14.05 8.35 15.87
C PRO A 223 14.88 8.16 14.60
N ASP A 224 15.75 7.15 14.58
CA ASP A 224 16.63 6.83 13.44
C ASP A 224 15.90 6.07 12.32
N VAL A 225 14.74 5.47 12.62
CA VAL A 225 13.95 4.76 11.62
C VAL A 225 13.06 5.76 10.90
N PRO A 226 13.14 5.87 9.56
CA PRO A 226 12.25 6.74 8.81
C PRO A 226 10.81 6.22 8.85
N THR A 227 9.87 7.14 9.08
CA THR A 227 8.44 6.87 8.99
C THR A 227 7.90 7.21 7.60
N LYS A 228 6.93 6.45 7.13
CA LYS A 228 6.32 6.61 5.81
C LYS A 228 4.81 6.57 5.89
N CYS A 229 4.17 7.34 5.01
CA CYS A 229 2.72 7.35 4.89
C CYS A 229 2.26 7.47 3.45
N GLY A 230 1.33 6.61 3.04
CA GLY A 230 0.63 6.70 1.78
C GLY A 230 -0.77 7.30 1.90
N LEU A 231 -1.18 8.01 0.84
CA LEU A 231 -2.56 8.42 0.61
C LEU A 231 -2.96 8.22 -0.86
N MET A 232 -4.26 8.08 -1.07
CA MET A 232 -4.86 8.00 -2.39
C MET A 232 -5.68 9.27 -2.67
N VAL A 233 -5.66 9.69 -3.92
CA VAL A 233 -6.47 10.82 -4.42
C VAL A 233 -7.43 10.35 -5.52
N GLY A 234 -8.51 11.11 -5.71
CA GLY A 234 -9.61 10.82 -6.62
C GLY A 234 -10.77 10.04 -5.99
N ILE A 235 -10.90 10.05 -4.67
CA ILE A 235 -11.96 9.33 -3.93
C ILE A 235 -13.00 10.27 -3.27
N GLY A 236 -12.89 11.57 -3.55
CA GLY A 236 -13.86 12.61 -3.19
C GLY A 236 -13.27 13.77 -2.39
N GLU A 237 -11.96 13.77 -2.17
CA GLU A 237 -11.22 14.83 -1.49
C GLU A 237 -10.96 16.03 -2.42
N THR A 238 -10.90 17.23 -1.83
CA THR A 238 -10.44 18.44 -2.55
C THR A 238 -8.92 18.57 -2.47
N GLU A 239 -8.34 19.38 -3.36
CA GLU A 239 -6.90 19.69 -3.35
C GLU A 239 -6.47 20.32 -2.02
N GLU A 240 -7.27 21.23 -1.46
CA GLU A 240 -6.99 21.89 -0.18
C GLU A 240 -6.97 20.90 1.00
N GLU A 241 -7.86 19.90 0.99
CA GLU A 241 -7.87 18.87 2.03
C GLU A 241 -6.63 17.96 1.93
N VAL A 242 -6.13 17.70 0.72
CA VAL A 242 -4.89 16.95 0.52
C VAL A 242 -3.69 17.76 1.03
N ILE A 243 -3.64 19.05 0.74
CA ILE A 243 -2.59 19.96 1.24
C ILE A 243 -2.59 19.99 2.77
N SER A 244 -3.76 20.16 3.40
CA SER A 244 -3.90 20.14 4.86
C SER A 244 -3.48 18.80 5.47
N LEU A 245 -3.77 17.68 4.80
CA LEU A 245 -3.32 16.35 5.24
C LEU A 245 -1.79 16.25 5.18
N LEU A 246 -1.13 16.81 4.16
CA LEU A 246 0.33 16.85 4.11
C LEU A 246 0.92 17.66 5.27
N ASP A 247 0.28 18.78 5.63
CA ASP A 247 0.67 19.57 6.80
C ASP A 247 0.56 18.74 8.09
N ASP A 248 -0.53 17.98 8.26
CA ASP A 248 -0.71 17.06 9.39
C ASP A 248 0.40 16.00 9.44
N LEU A 249 0.70 15.33 8.32
CA LEU A 249 1.76 14.32 8.27
C LEU A 249 3.11 14.91 8.66
N ARG A 250 3.42 16.12 8.19
CA ARG A 250 4.66 16.79 8.56
C ARG A 250 4.68 17.14 10.04
N ALA A 251 3.58 17.63 10.61
CA ALA A 251 3.45 17.94 12.04
C ALA A 251 3.62 16.70 12.94
N HIS A 252 3.43 15.50 12.39
CA HIS A 252 3.63 14.22 13.06
C HIS A 252 4.98 13.55 12.72
N ASP A 253 5.93 14.32 12.18
CA ASP A 253 7.29 13.89 11.85
C ASP A 253 7.36 12.67 10.90
N VAL A 254 6.46 12.63 9.93
CA VAL A 254 6.54 11.68 8.81
C VAL A 254 7.69 12.07 7.88
N ASP A 255 8.55 11.12 7.54
CA ASP A 255 9.72 11.36 6.69
C ASP A 255 9.42 11.18 5.19
N TYR A 256 8.66 10.14 4.83
CA TYR A 256 8.36 9.77 3.45
C TYR A 256 6.86 9.79 3.15
N VAL A 257 6.49 10.31 1.98
CA VAL A 257 5.09 10.34 1.54
C VAL A 257 4.92 9.75 0.15
N THR A 258 3.86 8.95 -0.04
CA THR A 258 3.43 8.49 -1.37
C THR A 258 2.00 8.90 -1.67
N ILE A 259 1.75 9.51 -2.83
CA ILE A 259 0.43 9.95 -3.29
C ILE A 259 0.15 9.28 -4.63
N GLY A 260 -0.90 8.46 -4.67
CA GLY A 260 -1.30 7.70 -5.85
C GLY A 260 -2.76 7.93 -6.23
N GLN A 261 -3.11 7.70 -7.49
CA GLN A 261 -4.51 7.70 -7.90
C GLN A 261 -5.23 6.47 -7.34
N TYR A 262 -6.38 6.69 -6.69
CA TYR A 262 -7.32 5.64 -6.37
C TYR A 262 -7.84 5.01 -7.67
N LEU A 263 -7.66 3.69 -7.79
CA LEU A 263 -8.20 2.90 -8.88
C LEU A 263 -9.20 1.90 -8.30
N GLN A 264 -10.47 2.09 -8.64
CA GLN A 264 -11.56 1.25 -8.15
C GLN A 264 -11.33 -0.22 -8.54
N PRO A 265 -11.25 -1.15 -7.57
CA PRO A 265 -11.01 -2.57 -7.87
C PRO A 265 -12.16 -3.24 -8.61
N SER A 266 -13.40 -2.91 -8.24
CA SER A 266 -14.62 -3.38 -8.91
C SER A 266 -15.77 -2.41 -8.72
N LYS A 267 -16.84 -2.55 -9.50
CA LYS A 267 -18.05 -1.70 -9.41
C LYS A 267 -18.70 -1.65 -8.02
N GLN A 268 -18.37 -2.58 -7.13
CA GLN A 268 -18.94 -2.67 -5.78
C GLN A 268 -18.14 -1.86 -4.74
N HIS A 269 -16.90 -1.48 -5.06
CA HIS A 269 -16.05 -0.68 -4.19
C HIS A 269 -16.42 0.81 -4.27
N ALA A 270 -15.83 1.64 -3.40
CA ALA A 270 -16.03 3.09 -3.45
C ALA A 270 -15.87 3.62 -4.89
N PRO A 271 -16.80 4.45 -5.39
CA PRO A 271 -16.69 4.99 -6.74
C PRO A 271 -15.47 5.91 -6.85
N ILE A 272 -14.90 5.99 -8.06
CA ILE A 272 -13.94 7.03 -8.39
C ILE A 272 -14.70 8.34 -8.50
N ASP A 273 -14.25 9.36 -7.78
CA ASP A 273 -14.83 10.70 -7.85
C ASP A 273 -14.23 11.48 -9.04
N ARG A 274 -12.89 11.48 -9.13
CA ARG A 274 -12.15 12.16 -10.19
C ARG A 274 -10.83 11.47 -10.52
N PHE A 275 -10.35 11.70 -11.73
CA PHE A 275 -8.98 11.36 -12.11
C PHE A 275 -8.10 12.60 -11.98
N VAL A 276 -7.23 12.59 -10.98
CA VAL A 276 -6.29 13.70 -10.70
C VAL A 276 -5.30 13.84 -11.85
N THR A 277 -5.04 15.08 -12.27
CA THR A 277 -4.13 15.37 -13.39
C THR A 277 -2.68 15.28 -12.94
N PRO A 278 -1.73 14.94 -13.83
CA PRO A 278 -0.31 14.97 -13.49
C PRO A 278 0.16 16.31 -12.92
N GLU A 279 -0.41 17.42 -13.39
CA GLU A 279 -0.10 18.77 -12.92
C GLU A 279 -0.56 19.00 -11.47
N GLU A 280 -1.66 18.38 -11.04
CA GLU A 280 -2.11 18.42 -9.65
C GLU A 280 -1.24 17.53 -8.74
N PHE A 281 -0.84 16.34 -9.22
CA PHE A 281 0.16 15.53 -8.52
C PHE A 281 1.47 16.29 -8.28
N GLU A 282 1.93 17.08 -9.26
CA GLU A 282 3.13 17.91 -9.10
C GLU A 282 2.92 19.00 -8.04
N ARG A 283 1.75 19.63 -7.96
CA ARG A 283 1.45 20.62 -6.90
C ARG A 283 1.52 20.00 -5.51
N TYR A 284 1.02 18.77 -5.33
CA TYR A 284 1.20 18.04 -4.06
C TYR A 284 2.68 17.76 -3.76
N ALA A 285 3.45 17.36 -4.78
CA ALA A 285 4.88 17.11 -4.63
C ALA A 285 5.64 18.39 -4.23
N GLU A 286 5.37 19.50 -4.91
CA GLU A 286 5.95 20.81 -4.59
C GLU A 286 5.62 21.27 -3.18
N HIS A 287 4.37 21.11 -2.73
CA HIS A 287 3.98 21.42 -1.37
C HIS A 287 4.73 20.55 -0.36
N GLY A 288 4.75 19.24 -0.55
CA GLY A 288 5.48 18.32 0.32
C GLY A 288 6.99 18.58 0.38
N ARG A 289 7.62 18.95 -0.74
CA ARG A 289 9.03 19.37 -0.77
C ARG A 289 9.25 20.64 0.05
N LYS A 290 8.33 21.62 0.00
CA LYS A 290 8.39 22.84 0.82
C LYS A 290 8.24 22.55 2.32
N LEU A 291 7.44 21.55 2.69
CA LEU A 291 7.30 21.07 4.08
C LEU A 291 8.54 20.32 4.59
N GLY A 292 9.41 19.87 3.69
CA GLY A 292 10.66 19.20 4.03
C GLY A 292 10.53 17.71 4.30
N PHE A 293 9.59 17.00 3.66
CA PHE A 293 9.65 15.54 3.62
C PHE A 293 10.98 15.10 3.01
N ARG A 294 11.61 14.06 3.59
CA ARG A 294 12.87 13.51 3.06
C ARG A 294 12.69 13.00 1.63
N ASN A 295 11.51 12.43 1.35
CA ASN A 295 11.10 12.09 0.00
C ASN A 295 9.57 12.13 -0.13
N ILE A 296 9.08 12.60 -1.28
CA ILE A 296 7.67 12.57 -1.64
C ILE A 296 7.52 12.08 -3.07
N TRP A 297 6.80 10.96 -3.23
CA TRP A 297 6.46 10.40 -4.52
C TRP A 297 4.98 10.64 -4.81
N SER A 298 4.69 11.50 -5.78
CA SER A 298 3.32 11.91 -6.13
C SER A 298 3.11 11.73 -7.62
N ALA A 299 2.37 10.70 -8.03
CA ALA A 299 2.01 10.46 -9.42
C ALA A 299 0.87 9.42 -9.53
N PRO A 300 0.13 9.37 -10.66
CA PRO A 300 -1.06 8.53 -10.78
C PRO A 300 -0.83 7.04 -10.45
N MET A 301 0.30 6.48 -10.89
CA MET A 301 0.60 5.06 -10.71
C MET A 301 1.36 4.75 -9.42
N VAL A 302 1.71 5.75 -8.61
CA VAL A 302 2.41 5.52 -7.34
C VAL A 302 1.54 4.69 -6.40
N ARG A 303 2.21 3.82 -5.64
CA ARG A 303 1.68 3.03 -4.53
C ARG A 303 2.71 3.06 -3.42
N SER A 304 2.30 2.81 -2.19
CA SER A 304 3.21 2.78 -1.04
C SER A 304 4.44 1.90 -1.28
N SER A 305 4.28 0.74 -1.96
CA SER A 305 5.38 -0.18 -2.27
C SER A 305 5.95 -0.08 -3.71
N TYR A 306 5.49 0.87 -4.53
CA TYR A 306 5.93 0.99 -5.93
C TYR A 306 7.37 1.54 -6.01
N PHE A 307 8.35 0.70 -6.33
CA PHE A 307 9.77 1.05 -6.25
C PHE A 307 10.17 1.61 -4.88
N ALA A 308 9.77 0.91 -3.81
CA ALA A 308 10.07 1.31 -2.44
C ALA A 308 11.57 1.45 -2.17
N ASP A 309 12.40 0.64 -2.82
CA ASP A 309 13.87 0.76 -2.84
C ASP A 309 14.32 2.14 -3.33
N ARG A 310 13.78 2.59 -4.46
CA ARG A 310 14.10 3.90 -5.06
C ARG A 310 13.56 5.04 -4.22
N GLN A 311 12.37 4.87 -3.65
CA GLN A 311 11.79 5.82 -2.71
C GLN A 311 12.69 5.99 -1.48
N TYR A 312 13.20 4.89 -0.91
CA TYR A 312 14.13 4.92 0.22
C TYR A 312 15.43 5.65 -0.12
N HIS A 313 15.97 5.45 -1.32
CA HIS A 313 17.18 6.12 -1.80
C HIS A 313 16.96 7.57 -2.29
N GLY A 314 15.73 8.10 -2.21
CA GLY A 314 15.42 9.47 -2.62
C GLY A 314 15.47 9.70 -4.13
N GLU A 315 15.34 8.64 -4.94
CA GLU A 315 15.30 8.78 -6.39
C GLU A 315 14.03 9.54 -6.84
N PRO A 316 14.07 10.24 -7.99
CA PRO A 316 12.90 10.91 -8.53
C PRO A 316 11.83 9.91 -8.98
N VAL A 317 10.56 10.36 -8.91
CA VAL A 317 9.41 9.60 -9.43
C VAL A 317 9.61 9.30 -10.93
N PRO A 318 9.37 8.06 -11.40
CA PRO A 318 9.39 7.75 -12.81
C PRO A 318 8.41 8.62 -13.60
N ALA A 319 8.84 9.10 -14.78
CA ALA A 319 8.03 9.98 -15.60
C ALA A 319 6.67 9.35 -15.97
N VAL A 320 5.60 10.15 -15.86
CA VAL A 320 4.24 9.74 -16.23
C VAL A 320 4.19 9.43 -17.73
N ARG A 321 3.75 8.22 -18.07
CA ARG A 321 3.62 7.81 -19.47
C ARG A 321 2.35 8.40 -20.07
N ARG A 322 2.49 9.10 -21.19
CA ARG A 322 1.38 9.60 -22.01
C ARG A 322 1.37 8.85 -23.35
N LYS A 323 0.22 8.78 -24.04
CA LYS A 323 0.22 8.36 -25.44
C LYS A 323 1.18 9.25 -26.22
N VAL A 324 2.08 8.65 -26.98
CA VAL A 324 2.83 9.39 -28.00
C VAL A 324 1.79 9.86 -29.02
N ASP A 325 1.69 11.17 -29.20
CA ASP A 325 0.89 11.73 -30.27
C ASP A 325 1.48 11.22 -31.60
N PRO A 326 0.74 10.46 -32.42
CA PRO A 326 1.25 9.99 -33.71
C PRO A 326 1.68 11.17 -34.61
N ALA A 327 1.16 12.38 -34.40
CA ALA A 327 1.56 13.58 -35.13
C ALA A 327 2.90 14.19 -34.67
N LYS A 328 3.46 13.78 -33.52
CA LYS A 328 4.78 14.25 -33.03
C LYS A 328 5.96 13.35 -33.46
N LYS A 329 5.71 12.32 -34.27
CA LYS A 329 6.80 11.68 -35.04
C LYS A 329 7.07 12.52 -36.29
N ILE A 330 7.91 13.56 -36.21
CA ILE A 330 8.81 14.02 -37.28
C ILE A 330 9.83 15.00 -36.67
N SER A 331 11.09 14.59 -36.64
CA SER A 331 12.22 15.29 -37.29
C SER A 331 13.49 14.51 -36.94
N VAL A 332 13.63 13.31 -37.53
CA VAL A 332 14.98 12.78 -37.73
C VAL A 332 15.56 13.68 -38.81
N GLN A 333 16.44 14.60 -38.41
CA GLN A 333 17.28 15.32 -39.35
C GLN A 333 18.09 14.28 -40.10
N THR A 334 17.73 14.07 -41.37
CA THR A 334 18.62 13.51 -42.37
C THR A 334 19.81 14.45 -42.45
N VAL A 335 20.93 14.05 -41.85
CA VAL A 335 22.23 14.59 -42.22
C VAL A 335 22.58 13.93 -43.54
N GLU A 336 22.41 14.68 -44.63
CA GLU A 336 22.93 14.30 -45.95
C GLU A 336 24.35 14.87 -46.12
N ALA A 337 25.17 14.06 -46.81
CA ALA A 337 26.55 14.22 -47.27
C ALA A 337 27.68 14.03 -46.23
#